data_AF-C4KK48-F1
#
_entry.id   AF-C4KK48-F1
#
_cell.length_a   1.000
_cell.length_b   1.000
_cell.length_c   1.000
_cell.angle_alpha   90.00
_cell.angle_beta   90.00
_cell.angle_gamma   90.00
#
_symmetry.space_group_name_H-M   'P 1'
#
loop_
_entity.id
_entity.type
_entity.pdbx_description
1 polymer ?
#
loop_
_entity_poly.entity_id
_entity_poly.type
_entity_poly.pdbx_seq_one_letter_code
_entity_poly.pdbx_strand_id
1 'polypeptide(L)'
;MLSLSELNGKLYDPDDKDQQYCLRKAKCYIDRTVDPPVIRVIKSDDDYEIIGWVWLTERGELKMNGVNVTPGDRYFIYNNKKFPPGVYYLIRKNGHEILVSEKTLKSL
;
A
#
# COMPACT_ATOMS: atom_id res chain seq x y z
N MET A 1 -7.38 -25.45 -4.43
CA MET A 1 -6.48 -24.30 -4.57
C MET A 1 -7.34 -23.15 -5.03
N LEU A 2 -7.64 -22.21 -4.15
CA LEU A 2 -8.34 -20.99 -4.53
C LEU A 2 -7.46 -20.19 -5.50
N SER A 3 -8.09 -19.55 -6.47
CA SER A 3 -7.46 -18.49 -7.25
C SER A 3 -7.11 -17.32 -6.34
N LEU A 4 -6.09 -16.54 -6.71
CA LEU A 4 -5.70 -15.36 -5.93
C LEU A 4 -6.86 -14.37 -5.80
N SER A 5 -7.68 -14.19 -6.84
CA SER A 5 -8.88 -13.37 -6.79
C SER A 5 -9.88 -13.80 -5.71
N GLU A 6 -10.01 -15.10 -5.45
CA GLU A 6 -10.93 -15.63 -4.42
C GLU A 6 -10.41 -15.43 -2.99
N LEU A 7 -9.12 -15.11 -2.81
CA LEU A 7 -8.56 -14.78 -1.50
C LEU A 7 -8.81 -13.31 -1.12
N ASN A 8 -9.08 -12.44 -2.09
CA ASN A 8 -9.19 -11.01 -1.84
C ASN A 8 -10.44 -10.70 -0.99
N GLY A 9 -10.24 -10.03 0.14
CA GLY A 9 -11.28 -9.68 1.10
C GLY A 9 -11.65 -10.80 2.08
N LYS A 10 -11.03 -11.98 2.00
CA LYS A 10 -11.24 -13.03 3.01
C LYS A 10 -10.65 -12.61 4.35
N LEU A 11 -11.30 -13.01 5.45
CA LEU A 11 -10.74 -12.85 6.79
C LEU A 11 -9.39 -13.55 6.86
N TYR A 12 -8.42 -12.89 7.49
CA TYR A 12 -7.12 -13.48 7.72
C TYR A 12 -7.27 -14.71 8.62
N ASP A 13 -6.78 -15.84 8.13
CA ASP A 13 -6.69 -17.10 8.85
C ASP A 13 -5.24 -17.60 8.76
N PRO A 14 -4.50 -17.66 9.88
CA PRO A 14 -3.13 -18.13 9.89
C PRO A 14 -2.98 -19.61 9.50
N ASP A 15 -4.03 -20.42 9.59
CA ASP A 15 -4.01 -21.85 9.28
C ASP A 15 -4.47 -22.16 7.83
N ASP A 16 -5.00 -21.16 7.11
CA ASP A 16 -5.40 -21.30 5.71
C ASP A 16 -4.15 -21.41 4.79
N LYS A 17 -3.99 -22.59 4.19
CA LYS A 17 -2.85 -22.92 3.32
C LYS A 17 -2.76 -22.06 2.06
N ASP A 18 -3.90 -21.62 1.51
CA ASP A 18 -3.93 -20.76 0.32
C ASP A 18 -3.50 -19.33 0.70
N GLN A 19 -3.91 -18.84 1.87
CA GLN A 19 -3.41 -17.56 2.42
C GLN A 19 -1.91 -17.61 2.70
N GLN A 20 -1.44 -18.65 3.38
CA GLN A 20 -0.01 -18.86 3.63
C GLN A 20 0.80 -18.89 2.33
N TYR A 21 0.32 -19.61 1.31
CA TYR A 21 0.96 -19.67 0.01
C TYR A 21 1.06 -18.29 -0.65
N CYS A 22 -0.04 -17.54 -0.62
CA CYS A 22 -0.13 -16.22 -1.20
C CYS A 22 0.80 -15.21 -0.51
N LEU A 23 0.82 -15.20 0.83
CA LEU A 23 1.73 -14.36 1.64
C LEU A 23 3.19 -14.72 1.39
N ARG A 24 3.52 -16.02 1.39
CA ARG A 24 4.89 -16.52 1.11
C ARG A 24 5.40 -16.12 -0.28
N LYS A 25 4.49 -16.04 -1.26
CA LYS A 25 4.82 -15.63 -2.63
C LYS A 25 4.75 -14.12 -2.86
N ALA A 26 4.48 -13.34 -1.81
CA ALA A 26 4.27 -11.88 -1.90
C ALA A 26 3.22 -11.51 -2.96
N LYS A 27 2.16 -12.34 -3.09
CA LYS A 27 1.03 -12.11 -4.00
C LYS A 27 -0.18 -11.49 -3.30
N CYS A 28 -0.09 -11.30 -1.98
CA CYS A 28 -1.05 -10.60 -1.16
C CYS A 28 -0.38 -10.08 0.10
N TYR A 29 -1.11 -9.26 0.85
CA TYR A 29 -0.75 -8.79 2.18
C TYR A 29 -1.95 -8.84 3.12
N ILE A 30 -1.68 -8.72 4.43
CA ILE A 30 -2.71 -8.65 5.47
C ILE A 30 -3.07 -7.18 5.69
N ASP A 31 -4.30 -6.82 5.37
CA ASP A 31 -4.87 -5.50 5.64
C ASP A 31 -5.39 -5.47 7.08
N ARG A 32 -4.62 -4.82 7.95
CA ARG A 32 -4.93 -4.61 9.37
C ARG A 32 -5.63 -3.28 9.64
N THR A 33 -6.04 -2.54 8.60
CA THR A 33 -6.80 -1.30 8.75
C THR A 33 -8.29 -1.54 9.00
N VAL A 34 -8.74 -2.78 8.79
CA VAL A 34 -10.10 -3.26 9.07
C VAL A 34 -10.06 -4.32 10.16
N ASP A 35 -11.15 -4.41 10.93
CA ASP A 35 -11.33 -5.39 12.00
C ASP A 35 -12.58 -6.25 11.72
N PRO A 36 -12.44 -7.58 11.52
CA PRO A 36 -11.20 -8.37 11.60
C PRO A 36 -10.28 -8.14 10.38
N PRO A 37 -8.96 -8.40 10.49
CA PRO A 37 -8.02 -8.25 9.38
C PRO A 37 -8.41 -9.12 8.17
N VAL A 38 -8.13 -8.63 6.97
CA VAL A 38 -8.46 -9.34 5.72
C VAL A 38 -7.23 -9.51 4.82
N ILE A 39 -7.28 -10.50 3.93
CA ILE A 39 -6.30 -10.69 2.86
C ILE A 39 -6.59 -9.73 1.71
N ARG A 40 -5.58 -9.02 1.23
CA ARG A 40 -5.63 -8.20 0.02
C ARG A 40 -4.67 -8.74 -1.02
N VAL A 41 -5.21 -9.10 -2.19
CA VAL A 41 -4.42 -9.69 -3.26
C VAL A 41 -3.81 -8.59 -4.12
N ILE A 42 -2.52 -8.76 -4.40
CA ILE A 42 -1.76 -7.95 -5.35
C ILE A 42 -2.08 -8.55 -6.73
N LYS A 43 -2.75 -7.80 -7.61
CA LYS A 43 -3.14 -8.33 -8.92
C LYS A 43 -1.88 -8.57 -9.76
N SER A 44 -1.89 -9.57 -10.62
CA SER A 44 -0.77 -9.83 -11.54
C SER A 44 -0.49 -8.69 -12.51
N ASP A 45 -1.49 -7.83 -12.74
CA ASP A 45 -1.41 -6.66 -13.60
C ASP A 45 -0.94 -5.40 -12.82
N ASP A 46 -0.76 -5.53 -11.50
CA ASP A 46 -0.05 -4.54 -10.69
C ASP A 46 1.45 -4.70 -10.98
N ASP A 47 1.86 -4.20 -12.15
CA ASP A 47 3.24 -4.06 -12.65
C ASP A 47 4.08 -3.06 -11.81
N TYR A 48 3.73 -2.90 -10.53
CA TYR A 48 4.34 -1.94 -9.64
C TYR A 48 4.81 -2.55 -8.32
N GLU A 49 5.96 -2.09 -7.85
CA GLU A 49 6.55 -2.43 -6.56
C GLU A 49 6.35 -1.27 -5.59
N ILE A 50 5.83 -1.51 -4.38
CA ILE A 50 5.81 -0.49 -3.33
C ILE A 50 7.21 -0.44 -2.69
N ILE A 51 7.93 0.66 -2.95
CA ILE A 51 9.32 0.86 -2.49
C ILE A 51 9.41 1.87 -1.33
N GLY A 52 8.30 2.52 -0.98
CA GLY A 52 8.24 3.44 0.15
C GLY A 52 6.82 3.90 0.48
N TRP A 53 6.67 4.63 1.57
CA TRP A 53 5.40 5.22 1.98
C TRP A 53 5.61 6.51 2.77
N VAL A 54 4.59 7.38 2.73
CA VAL A 54 4.46 8.59 3.55
C VAL A 54 3.08 8.58 4.18
N TRP A 55 3.03 8.86 5.48
CA TRP A 55 1.79 9.09 6.19
C TRP A 55 1.87 10.45 6.87
N LEU A 56 1.02 11.38 6.41
CA LEU A 56 0.79 12.66 7.07
C LEU A 56 -0.59 12.63 7.72
N THR A 57 -0.66 12.78 9.03
CA THR A 57 -1.93 12.85 9.75
C THR A 57 -2.55 14.24 9.64
N GLU A 58 -3.86 14.35 9.86
CA GLU A 58 -4.58 15.64 9.99
C GLU A 58 -4.02 16.53 11.12
N ARG A 59 -3.27 15.94 12.06
CA ARG A 59 -2.61 16.64 13.18
C ARG A 59 -1.19 17.11 12.86
N GLY A 60 -0.68 16.84 11.65
CA GLY A 60 0.66 17.24 11.22
C GLY A 60 1.77 16.24 11.56
N GLU A 61 1.44 15.07 12.12
CA GLU A 61 2.44 14.01 12.31
C GLU A 61 2.84 13.42 10.96
N LEU A 62 4.12 13.50 10.63
CA LEU A 62 4.69 12.97 9.39
C LEU A 62 5.56 11.75 9.70
N LYS A 63 5.21 10.61 9.10
CA LYS A 63 5.99 9.37 9.11
C LYS A 63 6.29 8.96 7.69
N MET A 64 7.48 8.43 7.45
CA MET A 64 7.90 8.00 6.12
C MET A 64 8.87 6.83 6.20
N ASN A 65 8.88 6.01 5.15
CA ASN A 65 9.83 4.93 4.95
C ASN A 65 10.19 4.82 3.47
N GLY A 66 11.47 4.70 3.14
CA GLY A 66 11.92 4.51 1.75
C GLY A 66 11.67 5.70 0.81
N VAL A 67 11.22 6.85 1.33
CA VAL A 67 11.03 8.08 0.55
C VAL A 67 11.38 9.28 1.42
N ASN A 68 11.97 10.30 0.80
CA ASN A 68 12.35 11.53 1.47
C ASN A 68 11.45 12.67 0.99
N VAL A 69 10.81 13.37 1.93
CA VAL A 69 9.89 14.47 1.64
C VAL A 69 10.22 15.69 2.49
N THR A 70 9.89 16.88 1.99
CA THR A 70 10.05 18.11 2.78
C THR A 70 8.76 18.41 3.53
N PRO A 71 8.78 18.53 4.87
CA PRO A 71 7.58 18.87 5.63
C PRO A 71 7.15 20.33 5.37
N GLY A 72 5.85 20.55 5.34
CA GLY A 72 5.20 21.86 5.46
C GLY A 72 4.19 21.83 6.62
N ASP A 73 3.45 22.93 6.83
CA ASP A 73 2.54 23.06 7.98
C ASP A 73 1.42 21.98 7.99
N ARG A 74 0.71 21.83 6.87
CA ARG A 74 -0.37 20.83 6.70
C ARG A 74 -0.27 20.08 5.39
N TYR A 75 0.96 19.92 4.90
CA TYR A 75 1.26 19.21 3.67
C TYR A 75 2.71 18.75 3.71
N PHE A 76 3.09 17.87 2.80
CA PHE A 76 4.50 17.62 2.51
C PHE A 76 4.78 17.89 1.03
N ILE A 77 6.04 18.12 0.70
CA ILE A 77 6.49 18.35 -0.67
C ILE A 77 7.29 17.14 -1.13
N TYR A 78 6.92 16.61 -2.29
CA TYR A 78 7.65 15.58 -3.01
C TYR A 78 7.70 15.98 -4.50
N ASN A 79 8.89 15.96 -5.11
CA ASN A 79 9.10 16.39 -6.51
C ASN A 79 8.40 17.72 -6.86
N ASN A 80 8.60 18.75 -6.02
CA ASN A 80 8.01 20.09 -6.15
C ASN A 80 6.48 20.15 -6.14
N LYS A 81 5.78 19.08 -5.73
CA LYS A 81 4.33 19.04 -5.57
C LYS A 81 3.95 18.96 -4.09
N LYS A 82 2.90 19.68 -3.70
CA LYS A 82 2.32 19.63 -2.36
C LYS A 82 1.30 18.51 -2.24
N PHE A 83 1.38 17.75 -1.17
CA PHE A 83 0.47 16.65 -0.87
C PHE A 83 -0.23 16.92 0.48
N PRO A 84 -1.58 16.93 0.52
CA PRO A 84 -2.34 17.11 1.76
C PRO A 84 -2.20 15.89 2.70
N PRO A 85 -2.74 15.95 3.93
CA PRO A 85 -2.79 14.81 4.83
C PRO A 85 -3.39 13.56 4.15
N GLY A 86 -2.86 12.40 4.51
CA GLY A 86 -3.20 11.12 3.90
C GLY A 86 -2.06 10.12 3.92
N VAL A 87 -2.35 8.92 3.40
CA VAL A 87 -1.38 7.85 3.18
C VAL A 87 -1.03 7.79 1.70
N TYR A 88 0.26 7.81 1.41
CA TYR A 88 0.82 7.78 0.07
C TYR A 88 1.87 6.69 -0.03
N TYR A 89 1.93 6.04 -1.18
CA TYR A 89 2.87 4.98 -1.48
C TYR A 89 3.77 5.42 -2.63
N LEU A 90 5.08 5.26 -2.45
CA LEU A 90 6.04 5.38 -3.53
C LEU A 90 6.06 4.03 -4.23
N ILE A 91 5.57 4.01 -5.46
CA ILE A 91 5.55 2.81 -6.29
C ILE A 91 6.55 2.94 -7.44
N ARG A 92 7.18 1.83 -7.81
CA ARG A 92 7.99 1.70 -9.02
C ARG A 92 7.23 0.87 -10.03
N LYS A 93 6.79 1.49 -11.13
CA LYS A 93 6.04 0.87 -12.23
C LYS A 93 6.80 1.05 -13.54
N ASN A 94 7.15 -0.03 -14.23
CA ASN A 94 7.95 0.01 -15.47
C ASN A 94 9.24 0.84 -15.35
N GLY A 95 9.92 0.77 -14.21
CA GLY A 95 11.13 1.54 -13.92
C GLY A 95 10.91 3.00 -13.52
N HIS A 96 9.66 3.48 -13.50
CA HIS A 96 9.29 4.83 -13.09
C HIS A 96 8.77 4.86 -11.66
N GLU A 97 9.28 5.79 -10.86
CA GLU A 97 8.85 5.98 -9.48
C GLU A 97 7.79 7.08 -9.36
N ILE A 98 6.64 6.74 -8.79
CA ILE A 98 5.49 7.63 -8.66
C ILE A 98 4.96 7.55 -7.24
N LEU A 99 4.71 8.71 -6.62
CA LEU A 99 4.02 8.78 -5.35
C LEU A 99 2.51 8.85 -5.60
N VAL A 100 1.76 7.85 -5.14
CA VAL A 100 0.30 7.75 -5.34
C VAL A 100 -0.42 7.72 -4.00
N SER A 101 -1.63 8.27 -3.95
CA SER A 101 -2.48 8.15 -2.75
C SER A 101 -2.95 6.70 -2.56
N GLU A 102 -3.26 6.30 -1.33
CA GLU A 102 -3.85 4.98 -1.05
C GLU A 102 -5.12 4.74 -1.90
N LYS A 103 -5.97 5.76 -2.07
CA LYS A 103 -7.19 5.65 -2.90
C LYS A 103 -6.84 5.36 -4.36
N THR A 104 -5.83 6.04 -4.90
CA THR A 104 -5.33 5.80 -6.26
C THR A 104 -4.76 4.41 -6.39
N LEU A 105 -3.95 3.96 -5.42
CA LEU A 105 -3.36 2.63 -5.39
C LEU A 105 -4.42 1.52 -5.40
N LYS A 106 -5.48 1.66 -4.59
CA LYS A 106 -6.62 0.74 -4.55
C LYS A 106 -7.44 0.68 -5.86
N SER A 107 -7.26 1.68 -6.73
CA SER A 107 -7.99 1.83 -7.99
C SER A 107 -7.14 1.51 -9.23
N LEU A 108 -5.86 1.17 -9.03
CA LEU A 108 -5.01 0.58 -10.07
C LEU A 108 -5.49 -0.87 -10.36
#